data_AF-A0A2A4ST31-F1
#
_entry.id   AF-A0A2A4ST31-F1
#
_cell.length_a   1.000
_cell.length_b   1.000
_cell.length_c   1.000
_cell.angle_alpha   90.00
_cell.angle_beta   90.00
_cell.angle_gamma   90.00
#
_symmetry.space_group_name_H-M   'P 1'
#
loop_
_entity.id
_entity.type
_entity.pdbx_description
1 polymer ?
#
loop_
_entity_poly.entity_id
_entity_poly.type
_entity_poly.pdbx_seq_one_letter_code
_entity_poly.pdbx_strand_id
1 'polypeptide(L)'
;MKIPKQSYIMIVIVAVLVLGGLYYFGNTVETNDMVKKTEINEPVEAEKDEVIRMSYEEYVAEYPTEALLEKLGTSKYTYAETRKQVLAACEDGKCEAHEFTTAAYMAATEGDYKEVEKLAKKNCRQHKTMCEKEIKTRFSGKVVDVDEKPLEGATISFLPDNTSVVTDENGEFSIDVEMYDHIKGRLKIEKEGYMQGFAPHVFDEISHDKNIKRVFTLEKAEGQFSIDTKKETIEGGAVIGGEYVIKTSRSTYTIPKNAFYTEDGKEYKGKLTGYFFEFTRESNLDQVLANDTLNEHKEMIGDFMLSAGMPYVILRGETDELVYISSKVPAKLAYKIQHMDMYKVQINGAKTPLDILNFLIKVSNHFGFIPNTDFVFEEDDMIILQRYPILQQTLNQEYPITNALLQEFVLDYDIPAWLTLDQSNGVWRSEGFKMLNIEGDIETLFYSKIF
;
A
#
# COMPACT_ATOMS: atom_id res chain seq x y z
N MET A 1 40.26 -69.63 -16.79
CA MET A 1 40.77 -69.08 -15.51
C MET A 1 39.87 -67.89 -15.16
N LYS A 2 39.06 -68.00 -14.10
CA LYS A 2 38.10 -66.98 -13.67
C LYS A 2 38.79 -66.06 -12.66
N ILE A 3 38.73 -64.74 -12.89
CA ILE A 3 39.10 -63.68 -11.93
C ILE A 3 37.83 -62.82 -11.73
N PRO A 4 37.50 -62.36 -10.51
CA PRO A 4 36.14 -61.96 -10.15
C PRO A 4 35.80 -60.50 -10.48
N LYS A 5 34.52 -60.28 -10.78
CA LYS A 5 33.87 -58.96 -10.87
C LYS A 5 33.74 -58.36 -9.45
N GLN A 6 34.69 -57.55 -9.03
CA GLN A 6 34.54 -56.51 -8.01
C GLN A 6 35.83 -55.69 -7.94
N SER A 7 35.93 -54.63 -8.75
CA SER A 7 36.96 -53.55 -8.66
C SER A 7 36.77 -52.43 -9.72
N TYR A 8 35.58 -52.27 -10.31
CA TYR A 8 35.35 -51.33 -11.43
C TYR A 8 34.74 -49.97 -11.06
N ILE A 9 34.65 -49.62 -9.77
CA ILE A 9 33.97 -48.38 -9.32
C ILE A 9 34.92 -47.37 -8.62
N MET A 10 36.21 -47.69 -8.46
CA MET A 10 37.13 -46.81 -7.70
C MET A 10 38.38 -46.35 -8.46
N ILE A 11 38.29 -46.18 -9.80
CA ILE A 11 39.39 -45.59 -10.61
C ILE A 11 38.91 -44.50 -11.58
N VAL A 12 37.59 -44.31 -11.76
CA VAL A 12 37.05 -43.29 -12.69
C VAL A 12 36.92 -41.89 -12.04
N ILE A 13 37.03 -41.75 -10.71
CA ILE A 13 36.82 -40.47 -10.02
C ILE A 13 38.13 -39.67 -9.82
N VAL A 14 39.32 -40.26 -10.01
CA VAL A 14 40.60 -39.55 -9.83
C VAL A 14 41.19 -39.02 -11.15
N ALA A 15 40.71 -39.49 -12.31
CA ALA A 15 41.22 -39.08 -13.62
C ALA A 15 40.58 -37.80 -14.20
N VAL A 16 39.47 -37.32 -13.63
CA VAL A 16 38.77 -36.10 -14.14
C VAL A 16 39.20 -34.83 -13.40
N LEU A 17 39.82 -34.94 -12.21
CA LEU A 17 40.19 -33.76 -11.41
C LEU A 17 41.66 -33.30 -11.53
N VAL A 18 42.49 -33.98 -12.33
CA VAL A 18 43.91 -33.61 -12.51
C VAL A 18 44.19 -33.02 -13.91
N LEU A 19 43.23 -33.05 -14.84
CA LEU A 19 43.42 -32.54 -16.21
C LEU A 19 42.85 -31.13 -16.47
N GLY A 20 42.25 -30.47 -15.48
CA GLY A 20 41.74 -29.10 -15.61
C GLY A 20 42.70 -27.99 -15.13
N GLY A 21 43.86 -28.34 -14.56
CA GLY A 21 44.67 -27.41 -13.77
C GLY A 21 46.00 -26.92 -14.37
N LEU A 22 46.41 -27.37 -15.57
CA LEU A 22 47.76 -27.09 -16.08
C LEU A 22 47.81 -26.89 -17.61
N TYR A 23 46.97 -26.03 -18.15
CA TYR A 23 47.12 -25.56 -19.53
C TYR A 23 46.59 -24.13 -19.62
N TYR A 24 47.47 -23.14 -19.48
CA TYR A 24 47.56 -21.93 -20.33
C TYR A 24 48.52 -20.91 -19.68
N PHE A 25 49.82 -21.14 -19.87
CA PHE A 25 50.84 -20.10 -19.89
C PHE A 25 51.69 -20.29 -21.15
N GLY A 26 51.77 -19.24 -21.97
CA GLY A 26 52.86 -18.96 -22.91
C GLY A 26 52.98 -19.82 -24.17
N ASN A 27 52.67 -19.23 -25.33
CA ASN A 27 53.69 -19.09 -26.38
C ASN A 27 53.32 -18.01 -27.40
N THR A 28 54.30 -17.14 -27.61
CA THR A 28 54.42 -16.04 -28.57
C THR A 28 54.47 -16.53 -30.01
N VAL A 29 53.72 -15.87 -30.90
CA VAL A 29 54.00 -15.82 -32.35
C VAL A 29 53.75 -14.40 -32.83
N GLU A 30 54.80 -13.75 -33.32
CA GLU A 30 54.74 -12.53 -34.13
C GLU A 30 54.18 -12.86 -35.52
N THR A 31 53.27 -12.03 -36.03
CA THR A 31 53.35 -11.49 -37.42
C THR A 31 52.25 -10.44 -37.68
N ASN A 32 52.73 -9.24 -38.03
CA ASN A 32 52.26 -8.25 -39.00
C ASN A 32 50.82 -7.69 -38.99
N ASP A 33 50.78 -6.37 -38.79
CA ASP A 33 50.08 -5.35 -39.59
C ASP A 33 48.60 -5.57 -39.94
N MET A 34 47.73 -4.86 -39.21
CA MET A 34 46.79 -3.87 -39.77
C MET A 34 46.03 -3.18 -38.62
N VAL A 35 46.58 -2.06 -38.14
CA VAL A 35 45.89 -1.13 -37.25
C VAL A 35 44.89 -0.31 -38.08
N LYS A 36 43.61 -0.71 -38.08
CA LYS A 36 42.51 0.24 -38.26
C LYS A 36 42.08 0.71 -36.87
N LYS A 37 42.35 1.98 -36.57
CA LYS A 37 41.76 2.70 -35.44
C LYS A 37 40.25 2.70 -35.62
N THR A 38 39.55 1.88 -34.84
CA THR A 38 38.13 2.08 -34.57
C THR A 38 38.08 3.05 -33.40
N GLU A 39 37.62 4.28 -33.65
CA GLU A 39 37.24 5.22 -32.60
C GLU A 39 36.14 4.55 -31.76
N ILE A 40 36.48 4.23 -30.52
CA ILE A 40 35.53 3.88 -29.50
C ILE A 40 34.90 5.21 -29.10
N ASN A 41 33.69 5.48 -29.60
CA ASN A 41 32.87 6.56 -29.06
C ASN A 41 32.65 6.25 -27.57
N GLU A 42 33.10 7.17 -26.72
CA GLU A 42 32.78 7.19 -25.31
C GLU A 42 31.26 7.08 -25.14
N PRO A 43 30.75 6.26 -24.21
CA PRO A 43 29.33 6.26 -23.92
C PRO A 43 28.94 7.65 -23.44
N VAL A 44 27.99 8.26 -24.13
CA VAL A 44 27.31 9.47 -23.69
C VAL A 44 26.80 9.20 -22.28
N GLU A 45 27.34 9.92 -21.29
CA GLU A 45 26.77 9.98 -19.94
C GLU A 45 25.31 10.42 -20.08
N ALA A 46 24.39 9.46 -19.93
CA ALA A 46 23.01 9.78 -19.66
C ALA A 46 23.01 10.54 -18.33
N GLU A 47 22.54 11.79 -18.34
CA GLU A 47 22.14 12.51 -17.13
C GLU A 47 21.26 11.57 -16.31
N LYS A 48 21.82 11.04 -15.22
CA LYS A 48 21.02 10.38 -14.21
C LYS A 48 20.22 11.49 -13.57
N ASP A 49 18.94 11.58 -13.92
CA ASP A 49 17.96 12.28 -13.11
C ASP A 49 18.09 11.74 -11.69
N GLU A 50 18.65 12.57 -10.82
CA GLU A 50 18.83 12.30 -9.42
C GLU A 50 17.41 12.20 -8.84
N VAL A 51 16.93 10.97 -8.61
CA VAL A 51 15.73 10.73 -7.82
C VAL A 51 16.03 11.26 -6.43
N ILE A 52 15.60 12.50 -6.17
CA ILE A 52 15.77 13.17 -4.88
C ILE A 52 14.98 12.35 -3.85
N ARG A 53 15.68 11.47 -3.14
CA ARG A 53 15.18 10.88 -1.90
C ARG A 53 15.35 11.94 -0.82
N MET A 54 14.27 12.61 -0.46
CA MET A 54 14.24 13.51 0.69
C MET A 54 14.81 12.81 1.92
N SER A 55 15.63 13.52 2.68
CA SER A 55 16.06 13.06 3.99
C SER A 55 14.89 13.06 4.98
N TYR A 56 14.92 12.18 5.98
CA TYR A 56 13.91 12.16 7.06
C TYR A 56 13.81 13.50 7.80
N GLU A 57 14.90 14.25 7.86
CA GLU A 57 14.98 15.57 8.50
C GLU A 57 14.31 16.65 7.63
N GLU A 58 14.41 16.57 6.29
CA GLU A 58 13.62 17.40 5.37
C GLU A 58 12.14 17.03 5.41
N TYR A 59 11.81 15.73 5.53
CA TYR A 59 10.45 15.25 5.72
C TYR A 59 9.83 15.88 6.99
N VAL A 60 10.45 15.73 8.16
CA VAL A 60 9.92 16.32 9.41
C VAL A 60 9.83 17.85 9.36
N ALA A 61 10.74 18.52 8.64
CA ALA A 61 10.68 19.97 8.44
C ALA A 61 9.55 20.42 7.49
N GLU A 62 9.15 19.57 6.54
CA GLU A 62 8.10 19.84 5.54
C GLU A 62 6.70 19.38 6.00
N TYR A 63 6.62 18.47 6.99
CA TYR A 63 5.35 17.98 7.55
C TYR A 63 5.00 18.70 8.86
N PRO A 64 4.10 19.71 8.84
CA PRO A 64 3.75 20.50 10.02
C PRO A 64 3.13 19.65 11.13
N THR A 65 2.66 18.42 10.87
CA THR A 65 2.02 17.60 11.89
C THR A 65 2.88 17.38 13.13
N GLU A 66 4.17 17.02 13.05
CA GLU A 66 4.96 16.82 14.28
C GLU A 66 5.27 18.13 15.00
N ALA A 67 5.68 19.19 14.29
CA ALA A 67 5.93 20.50 14.89
C ALA A 67 4.65 21.17 15.43
N LEU A 68 3.49 20.88 14.84
CA LEU A 68 2.16 21.35 15.27
C LEU A 68 1.65 20.51 16.44
N LEU A 69 1.82 19.19 16.42
CA LEU A 69 1.54 18.28 17.56
C LEU A 69 2.45 18.62 18.76
N GLU A 70 3.71 18.92 18.52
CA GLU A 70 4.65 19.38 19.55
C GLU A 70 4.23 20.75 20.11
N LYS A 71 3.85 21.71 19.25
CA LYS A 71 3.30 23.01 19.67
C LYS A 71 2.00 22.90 20.46
N LEU A 72 1.14 21.92 20.14
CA LEU A 72 -0.09 21.63 20.87
C LEU A 72 0.17 20.91 22.22
N GLY A 73 1.43 20.57 22.52
CA GLY A 73 1.80 19.82 23.73
C GLY A 73 1.31 18.37 23.70
N THR A 74 1.05 17.82 22.51
CA THR A 74 0.40 16.52 22.31
C THR A 74 1.37 15.39 22.03
N SER A 75 2.67 15.51 22.36
CA SER A 75 3.66 14.42 22.23
C SER A 75 3.34 13.16 23.05
N LYS A 76 2.23 13.16 23.79
CA LYS A 76 1.67 12.00 24.51
C LYS A 76 0.41 11.40 23.89
N TYR A 77 -0.19 12.03 22.89
CA TYR A 77 -1.46 11.61 22.32
C TYR A 77 -1.28 11.03 20.93
N THR A 78 -2.05 9.98 20.67
CA THR A 78 -2.17 9.38 19.33
C THR A 78 -2.80 10.37 18.35
N TYR A 79 -2.64 10.15 17.04
CA TYR A 79 -3.37 10.92 16.03
C TYR A 79 -4.88 10.86 16.27
N ALA A 80 -5.39 9.67 16.64
CA ALA A 80 -6.80 9.43 16.95
C ALA A 80 -7.33 10.38 18.03
N GLU A 81 -6.59 10.46 19.13
CA GLU A 81 -6.91 11.30 20.28
C GLU A 81 -6.80 12.78 19.94
N THR A 82 -5.73 13.16 19.24
CA THR A 82 -5.54 14.55 18.80
C THR A 82 -6.69 14.98 17.90
N ARG A 83 -7.03 14.17 16.88
CA ARG A 83 -8.15 14.42 15.99
C ARG A 83 -9.45 14.58 16.76
N LYS A 84 -9.72 13.68 17.71
CA LYS A 84 -10.92 13.75 18.55
C LYS A 84 -10.97 15.04 19.38
N GLN A 85 -9.84 15.43 19.99
CA GLN A 85 -9.74 16.63 20.81
C GLN A 85 -9.93 17.90 19.97
N VAL A 86 -9.21 18.03 18.85
CA VAL A 86 -9.29 19.20 17.97
C VAL A 86 -10.70 19.33 17.38
N LEU A 87 -11.29 18.24 16.88
CA LEU A 87 -12.66 18.30 16.36
C LEU A 87 -13.69 18.66 17.42
N ALA A 88 -13.57 18.11 18.64
CA ALA A 88 -14.47 18.47 19.75
C ALA A 88 -14.35 19.95 20.12
N ALA A 89 -13.13 20.51 20.17
CA ALA A 89 -12.90 21.93 20.41
C ALA A 89 -13.55 22.81 19.32
N CYS A 90 -13.49 22.35 18.07
CA CYS A 90 -14.07 23.03 16.91
C CYS A 90 -15.60 22.94 16.83
N GLU A 91 -16.21 21.89 17.41
CA GLU A 91 -17.67 21.76 17.53
C GLU A 91 -18.25 22.68 18.61
N ASP A 92 -17.54 22.83 19.73
CA ASP A 92 -17.92 23.71 20.85
C ASP A 92 -17.75 25.21 20.56
N GLY A 93 -17.21 25.57 19.38
CA GLY A 93 -16.95 26.95 18.98
C GLY A 93 -15.79 27.61 19.74
N LYS A 94 -14.94 26.80 20.39
CA LYS A 94 -13.76 27.26 21.14
C LYS A 94 -12.47 27.17 20.33
N CYS A 95 -12.50 26.57 19.14
CA CYS A 95 -11.31 26.44 18.31
C CYS A 95 -10.70 27.80 17.97
N GLU A 96 -9.40 27.91 18.17
CA GLU A 96 -8.58 28.95 17.58
C GLU A 96 -8.37 28.71 16.07
N ALA A 97 -7.91 29.75 15.36
CA ALA A 97 -7.73 29.69 13.91
C ALA A 97 -6.81 28.53 13.47
N HIS A 98 -5.74 28.28 14.22
CA HIS A 98 -4.76 27.25 13.92
C HIS A 98 -5.30 25.82 14.18
N GLU A 99 -6.21 25.66 15.14
CA GLU A 99 -6.87 24.38 15.42
C GLU A 99 -7.84 24.00 14.30
N PHE A 100 -8.54 24.97 13.70
CA PHE A 100 -9.32 24.74 12.48
C PHE A 100 -8.45 24.28 11.31
N THR A 101 -7.31 24.93 11.09
CA THR A 101 -6.36 24.52 10.05
C THR A 101 -5.83 23.11 10.31
N THR A 102 -5.52 22.79 11.57
CA THR A 102 -5.09 21.44 12.00
C THR A 102 -6.16 20.39 11.70
N ALA A 103 -7.42 20.66 12.09
CA ALA A 103 -8.54 19.78 11.80
C ALA A 103 -8.75 19.58 10.30
N ALA A 104 -8.61 20.68 9.52
CA ALA A 104 -8.75 20.62 8.07
C ALA A 104 -7.62 19.81 7.44
N TYR A 105 -6.37 19.97 7.90
CA TYR A 105 -5.26 19.14 7.47
C TYR A 105 -5.51 17.66 7.75
N MET A 106 -5.97 17.31 8.97
CA MET A 106 -6.31 15.93 9.33
C MET A 106 -7.42 15.35 8.45
N ALA A 107 -8.48 16.13 8.19
CA ALA A 107 -9.54 15.74 7.28
C ALA A 107 -9.01 15.52 5.85
N ALA A 108 -8.10 16.38 5.38
CA ALA A 108 -7.47 16.24 4.07
C ALA A 108 -6.56 15.00 3.97
N THR A 109 -5.81 14.65 5.02
CA THR A 109 -5.06 13.40 5.13
C THR A 109 -5.99 12.19 4.97
N GLU A 110 -7.18 12.25 5.56
CA GLU A 110 -8.23 11.23 5.45
C GLU A 110 -8.97 11.24 4.10
N GLY A 111 -8.69 12.21 3.22
CA GLY A 111 -9.40 12.41 1.95
C GLY A 111 -10.81 13.00 2.11
N ASP A 112 -11.21 13.44 3.31
CA ASP A 112 -12.52 14.07 3.56
C ASP A 112 -12.49 15.56 3.23
N TYR A 113 -12.43 15.86 1.93
CA TYR A 113 -12.39 17.25 1.44
C TYR A 113 -13.71 18.01 1.67
N LYS A 114 -14.82 17.32 1.94
CA LYS A 114 -16.08 17.96 2.35
C LYS A 114 -15.95 18.55 3.75
N GLU A 115 -15.33 17.82 4.68
CA GLU A 115 -15.06 18.34 6.02
C GLU A 115 -14.01 19.47 5.98
N VAL A 116 -12.99 19.38 5.11
CA VAL A 116 -12.04 20.49 4.85
C VAL A 116 -12.78 21.79 4.51
N GLU A 117 -13.68 21.75 3.52
CA GLU A 117 -14.45 22.93 3.11
C GLU A 117 -15.37 23.45 4.21
N LYS A 118 -15.94 22.56 5.03
CA LYS A 118 -16.77 22.93 6.19
C LYS A 118 -15.94 23.62 7.26
N LEU A 119 -14.75 23.11 7.57
CA LEU A 119 -13.83 23.68 8.55
C LEU A 119 -13.28 25.03 8.07
N ALA A 120 -12.86 25.15 6.82
CA ALA A 120 -12.40 26.40 6.21
C ALA A 120 -13.47 27.51 6.28
N LYS A 121 -14.73 27.18 5.91
CA LYS A 121 -15.86 28.12 6.01
C LYS A 121 -16.11 28.58 7.45
N LYS A 122 -15.96 27.71 8.44
CA LYS A 122 -16.07 28.08 9.86
C LYS A 122 -14.91 28.98 10.28
N ASN A 123 -13.68 28.62 9.92
CA ASN A 123 -12.48 29.39 10.23
C ASN A 123 -12.57 30.81 9.66
N CYS A 124 -12.95 30.96 8.40
CA CYS A 124 -13.13 32.27 7.77
C CYS A 124 -14.22 33.11 8.45
N ARG A 125 -15.32 32.50 8.88
CA ARG A 125 -16.39 33.23 9.58
C ARG A 125 -15.92 33.78 10.93
N GLN A 126 -15.22 32.96 11.72
CA GLN A 126 -14.83 33.26 13.09
C GLN A 126 -13.54 34.08 13.19
N HIS A 127 -12.52 33.69 12.42
CA HIS A 127 -11.14 34.17 12.55
C HIS A 127 -10.63 34.92 11.32
N LYS A 128 -11.40 34.96 10.23
CA LYS A 128 -11.03 35.61 8.95
C LYS A 128 -9.79 35.00 8.28
N THR A 129 -9.52 33.73 8.55
CA THR A 129 -8.45 32.93 7.93
C THR A 129 -9.05 31.82 7.06
N MET A 130 -8.28 31.28 6.09
CA MET A 130 -8.75 30.27 5.13
C MET A 130 -10.03 30.69 4.38
N CYS A 131 -10.13 31.97 4.01
CA CYS A 131 -11.33 32.50 3.35
C CYS A 131 -11.38 32.17 1.86
N GLU A 132 -10.22 32.01 1.23
CA GLU A 132 -10.08 31.72 -0.19
C GLU A 132 -8.98 30.67 -0.38
N LYS A 133 -9.01 30.00 -1.54
CA LYS A 133 -7.95 29.08 -1.95
C LYS A 133 -6.85 29.90 -2.61
N GLU A 134 -5.87 30.28 -1.82
CA GLU A 134 -4.86 31.27 -2.22
C GLU A 134 -3.67 30.62 -2.95
N ILE A 135 -3.42 29.32 -2.71
CA ILE A 135 -2.31 28.60 -3.34
C ILE A 135 -2.76 28.07 -4.70
N LYS A 136 -2.15 28.58 -5.77
CA LYS A 136 -2.36 28.12 -7.14
C LYS A 136 -1.15 27.34 -7.62
N THR A 137 -1.38 26.09 -8.00
CA THR A 137 -0.32 25.18 -8.42
C THR A 137 -0.69 24.54 -9.74
N ARG A 138 0.27 24.52 -10.67
CA ARG A 138 0.20 23.75 -11.91
C ARG A 138 0.92 22.43 -11.70
N PHE A 139 0.21 21.33 -11.86
CA PHE A 139 0.83 20.02 -12.02
C PHE A 139 0.96 19.72 -13.50
N SER A 140 2.12 19.23 -13.92
CA SER A 140 2.38 18.80 -15.28
C SER A 140 3.20 17.52 -15.30
N GLY A 141 3.20 16.81 -16.41
CA GLY A 141 4.11 15.69 -16.63
C GLY A 141 3.48 14.57 -17.44
N LYS A 142 3.77 13.32 -17.10
CA LYS A 142 3.44 12.14 -17.93
C LYS A 142 2.74 11.04 -17.14
N VAL A 143 1.88 10.30 -17.81
CA VAL A 143 1.38 9.00 -17.35
C VAL A 143 1.91 7.92 -18.29
N VAL A 144 2.58 6.92 -17.72
CA VAL A 144 3.20 5.80 -18.43
C VAL A 144 2.79 4.47 -17.80
N ASP A 145 2.97 3.37 -18.50
CA ASP A 145 2.92 2.03 -17.90
C ASP A 145 4.29 1.59 -17.35
N VAL A 146 4.34 0.39 -16.79
CA VAL A 146 5.57 -0.21 -16.23
C VAL A 146 6.69 -0.43 -17.24
N ASP A 147 6.37 -0.44 -18.54
CA ASP A 147 7.33 -0.53 -19.65
C ASP A 147 7.72 0.88 -20.18
N GLU A 148 7.41 1.93 -19.41
CA GLU A 148 7.60 3.35 -19.74
C GLU A 148 6.84 3.81 -20.99
N LYS A 149 5.84 3.04 -21.44
CA LYS A 149 5.04 3.43 -22.61
C LYS A 149 4.02 4.50 -22.20
N PRO A 150 3.88 5.60 -22.96
CA PRO A 150 2.89 6.63 -22.66
C PRO A 150 1.46 6.09 -22.72
N LEU A 151 0.64 6.54 -21.77
CA LEU A 151 -0.77 6.18 -21.67
C LEU A 151 -1.65 7.36 -22.09
N GLU A 152 -2.09 7.36 -23.35
CA GLU A 152 -3.09 8.29 -23.87
C GLU A 152 -4.46 8.06 -23.22
N GLY A 153 -5.20 9.14 -22.95
CA GLY A 153 -6.57 9.04 -22.46
C GLY A 153 -6.68 8.59 -21.00
N ALA A 154 -5.62 8.74 -20.20
CA ALA A 154 -5.66 8.58 -18.76
C ALA A 154 -6.24 9.87 -18.15
N THR A 155 -7.13 9.75 -17.17
CA THR A 155 -7.75 10.89 -16.49
C THR A 155 -6.97 11.23 -15.23
N ILE A 156 -6.57 12.49 -15.08
CA ILE A 156 -5.97 13.03 -13.86
C ILE A 156 -7.00 13.95 -13.22
N SER A 157 -7.38 13.67 -11.98
CA SER A 157 -8.38 14.43 -11.23
C SER A 157 -7.81 14.94 -9.91
N PHE A 158 -8.09 16.18 -9.56
CA PHE A 158 -7.77 16.75 -8.26
C PHE A 158 -8.96 16.54 -7.31
N LEU A 159 -8.80 15.67 -6.32
CA LEU A 159 -9.91 15.23 -5.46
C LEU A 159 -10.63 16.36 -4.68
N PRO A 160 -9.96 17.43 -4.21
CA PRO A 160 -10.63 18.48 -3.44
C PRO A 160 -11.75 19.23 -4.17
N ASP A 161 -11.64 19.41 -5.49
CA ASP A 161 -12.64 20.15 -6.28
C ASP A 161 -13.13 19.41 -7.55
N ASN A 162 -12.62 18.21 -7.79
CA ASN A 162 -12.90 17.37 -8.96
C ASN A 162 -12.51 17.99 -10.31
N THR A 163 -11.59 18.96 -10.31
CA THR A 163 -10.98 19.44 -11.56
C THR A 163 -10.24 18.26 -12.22
N SER A 164 -10.44 18.05 -13.52
CA SER A 164 -9.86 16.92 -14.22
C SER A 164 -9.32 17.28 -15.59
N VAL A 165 -8.26 16.60 -16.01
CA VAL A 165 -7.69 16.65 -17.36
C VAL A 165 -7.44 15.23 -17.87
N VAL A 166 -7.24 15.10 -19.17
CA VAL A 166 -6.94 13.81 -19.82
C VAL A 166 -5.60 13.90 -20.52
N THR A 167 -4.80 12.85 -20.46
CA THR A 167 -3.51 12.79 -21.15
C THR A 167 -3.65 12.76 -22.66
N ASP A 168 -2.71 13.37 -23.35
CA ASP A 168 -2.59 13.33 -24.80
C ASP A 168 -1.93 12.03 -25.31
N GLU A 169 -1.67 11.96 -26.63
CA GLU A 169 -1.03 10.82 -27.31
C GLU A 169 0.38 10.48 -26.78
N ASN A 170 1.06 11.43 -26.13
CA ASN A 170 2.37 11.25 -25.50
C ASN A 170 2.27 10.96 -24.00
N GLY A 171 1.05 10.73 -23.50
CA GLY A 171 0.77 10.54 -22.08
C GLY A 171 0.93 11.83 -21.27
N GLU A 172 1.06 13.00 -21.90
CA GLU A 172 1.34 14.26 -21.23
C GLU A 172 0.07 14.90 -20.68
N PHE A 173 0.19 15.56 -19.51
CA PHE A 173 -0.91 16.32 -18.90
C PHE A 173 -0.41 17.63 -18.28
N SER A 174 -1.34 18.57 -18.11
CA SER A 174 -1.17 19.77 -17.29
C SER A 174 -2.50 20.15 -16.65
N ILE A 175 -2.55 20.31 -15.33
CA ILE A 175 -3.73 20.68 -14.56
C ILE A 175 -3.39 21.82 -13.60
N ASP A 176 -4.19 22.89 -13.65
CA ASP A 176 -4.11 24.00 -12.71
C ASP A 176 -5.13 23.76 -11.59
N VAL A 177 -4.66 23.82 -10.34
CA VAL A 177 -5.50 23.57 -9.16
C VAL A 177 -5.29 24.67 -8.11
N GLU A 178 -6.28 24.83 -7.24
CA GLU A 178 -6.25 25.79 -6.15
C GLU A 178 -6.51 25.09 -4.82
N MET A 179 -5.78 25.48 -3.76
CA MET A 179 -5.96 24.93 -2.42
C MET A 179 -5.76 25.99 -1.34
N TYR A 180 -6.31 25.72 -0.14
CA TYR A 180 -6.00 26.50 1.05
C TYR A 180 -4.55 26.23 1.49
N ASP A 181 -3.92 27.26 2.05
CA ASP A 181 -2.57 27.18 2.60
C ASP A 181 -2.47 26.15 3.74
N HIS A 182 -1.33 25.46 3.79
CA HIS A 182 -1.02 24.30 4.63
C HIS A 182 -2.04 23.15 4.60
N ILE A 183 -2.83 23.00 3.52
CA ILE A 183 -3.76 21.86 3.38
C ILE A 183 -3.24 20.88 2.33
N LYS A 184 -3.40 19.58 2.61
CA LYS A 184 -3.06 18.50 1.68
C LYS A 184 -4.14 18.37 0.59
N GLY A 185 -3.74 18.28 -0.67
CA GLY A 185 -4.58 17.85 -1.79
C GLY A 185 -4.06 16.54 -2.38
N ARG A 186 -4.85 15.90 -3.25
CA ARG A 186 -4.46 14.63 -3.87
C ARG A 186 -4.87 14.60 -5.33
N LEU A 187 -3.93 14.25 -6.19
CA LEU A 187 -4.23 13.86 -7.57
C LEU A 187 -4.60 12.38 -7.59
N LYS A 188 -5.64 12.03 -8.36
CA LYS A 188 -6.05 10.67 -8.68
C LYS A 188 -5.86 10.46 -10.17
N ILE A 189 -5.26 9.34 -10.55
CA ILE A 189 -4.98 8.99 -11.94
C ILE A 189 -5.70 7.69 -12.27
N GLU A 190 -6.46 7.69 -13.36
CA GLU A 190 -7.28 6.55 -13.76
C GLU A 190 -7.15 6.26 -15.26
N LYS A 191 -7.02 4.99 -15.60
CA LYS A 191 -7.12 4.50 -16.98
C LYS A 191 -7.78 3.12 -16.97
N GLU A 192 -8.72 2.89 -17.88
CA GLU A 192 -9.38 1.58 -17.99
C GLU A 192 -8.35 0.46 -18.20
N GLY A 193 -8.46 -0.63 -17.43
CA GLY A 193 -7.53 -1.76 -17.49
C GLY A 193 -6.19 -1.53 -16.77
N TYR A 194 -6.01 -0.39 -16.11
CA TYR A 194 -4.82 -0.07 -15.30
C TYR A 194 -5.24 0.23 -13.85
N MET A 195 -4.29 0.09 -12.93
CA MET A 195 -4.50 0.42 -11.53
C MET A 195 -4.74 1.93 -11.36
N GLN A 196 -5.41 2.33 -10.29
CA GLN A 196 -5.50 3.75 -9.94
C GLN A 196 -4.19 4.20 -9.29
N GLY A 197 -3.69 5.36 -9.69
CA GLY A 197 -2.58 6.05 -9.03
C GLY A 197 -3.09 7.19 -8.17
N PHE A 198 -2.38 7.51 -7.09
CA PHE A 198 -2.70 8.67 -6.27
C PHE A 198 -1.43 9.37 -5.82
N ALA A 199 -1.43 10.70 -5.82
CA ALA A 199 -0.29 11.49 -5.39
C ALA A 199 -0.75 12.62 -4.48
N PRO A 200 -0.49 12.52 -3.16
CA PRO A 200 -0.74 13.63 -2.25
C PRO A 200 0.28 14.76 -2.46
N HIS A 201 -0.14 15.97 -2.15
CA HIS A 201 0.72 17.15 -2.13
C HIS A 201 0.25 18.10 -1.03
N VAL A 202 1.16 18.57 -0.18
CA VAL A 202 0.88 19.61 0.82
C VAL A 202 1.08 20.96 0.15
N PHE A 203 0.05 21.79 0.15
CA PHE A 203 0.10 23.14 -0.41
C PHE A 203 0.57 24.08 0.68
N ASP A 204 1.68 24.78 0.43
CA ASP A 204 2.29 25.74 1.36
C ASP A 204 2.78 26.94 0.55
N GLU A 205 2.52 28.17 1.00
CA GLU A 205 3.09 29.40 0.42
C GLU A 205 4.62 29.38 0.28
N ILE A 206 5.31 28.71 1.20
CA ILE A 206 6.76 28.58 1.25
C ILE A 206 7.26 27.63 0.16
N SER A 207 6.43 26.70 -0.31
CA SER A 207 6.77 25.89 -1.49
C SER A 207 6.70 26.80 -2.73
N HIS A 208 7.86 27.34 -3.14
CA HIS A 208 7.94 28.32 -4.21
C HIS A 208 7.56 27.76 -5.59
N ASP A 209 7.41 26.43 -5.69
CA ASP A 209 7.26 25.73 -6.96
C ASP A 209 5.79 25.66 -7.40
N LYS A 210 5.33 26.74 -8.03
CA LYS A 210 4.00 26.80 -8.65
C LYS A 210 3.86 25.84 -9.84
N ASN A 211 4.93 25.18 -10.28
CA ASN A 211 4.93 24.26 -11.40
C ASN A 211 5.58 22.94 -11.00
N ILE A 212 4.77 21.98 -10.60
CA ILE A 212 5.24 20.67 -10.15
C ILE A 212 5.23 19.70 -11.33
N LYS A 213 6.38 19.06 -11.59
CA LYS A 213 6.50 17.99 -12.59
C LYS A 213 6.38 16.62 -11.93
N ARG A 214 5.58 15.72 -12.52
CA ARG A 214 5.36 14.35 -12.03
C ARG A 214 5.34 13.34 -13.19
N VAL A 215 5.90 12.16 -12.96
CA VAL A 215 5.70 11.00 -13.82
C VAL A 215 4.91 9.98 -13.01
N PHE A 216 3.77 9.57 -13.56
CA PHE A 216 2.90 8.56 -12.97
C PHE A 216 3.07 7.25 -13.73
N THR A 217 3.41 6.18 -13.02
CA THR A 217 3.50 4.83 -13.58
C THR A 217 2.28 4.03 -13.13
N LEU A 218 1.53 3.47 -14.09
CA LEU A 218 0.38 2.62 -13.81
C LEU A 218 0.63 1.18 -14.25
N GLU A 219 0.32 0.23 -13.36
CA GLU A 219 0.38 -1.19 -13.69
C GLU A 219 -0.91 -1.64 -14.38
N LYS A 220 -0.77 -2.49 -15.40
CA LYS A 220 -1.89 -3.07 -16.14
C LYS A 220 -2.51 -4.22 -15.34
N ALA A 221 -3.82 -4.40 -15.45
CA ALA A 221 -4.52 -5.50 -14.80
C ALA A 221 -3.99 -6.86 -15.28
N GLU A 222 -3.83 -7.80 -14.34
CA GLU A 222 -3.44 -9.18 -14.66
C GLU A 222 -4.56 -9.91 -15.43
N GLY A 223 -5.81 -9.50 -15.19
CA GLY A 223 -6.95 -10.01 -15.92
C GLY A 223 -8.24 -9.29 -15.57
N GLN A 224 -9.33 -9.80 -16.15
CA GLN A 224 -10.66 -9.24 -16.00
C GLN A 224 -11.70 -10.34 -15.77
N PHE A 225 -12.81 -9.97 -15.14
CA PHE A 225 -14.01 -10.78 -14.98
C PHE A 225 -15.25 -9.92 -15.21
N SER A 226 -16.40 -10.55 -15.43
CA SER A 226 -17.66 -9.82 -15.58
C SER A 226 -18.74 -10.41 -14.70
N ILE A 227 -19.48 -9.59 -13.97
CA ILE A 227 -20.62 -10.02 -13.15
C ILE A 227 -21.88 -9.39 -13.71
N ASP A 228 -22.96 -10.18 -13.85
CA ASP A 228 -24.31 -9.67 -14.05
C ASP A 228 -25.08 -9.84 -12.74
N THR A 229 -25.21 -8.75 -11.99
CA THR A 229 -25.87 -8.75 -10.66
C THR A 229 -27.38 -8.97 -10.74
N LYS A 230 -28.00 -8.76 -11.91
CA LYS A 230 -29.44 -9.02 -12.13
C LYS A 230 -29.70 -10.49 -12.43
N LYS A 231 -28.81 -11.11 -13.21
CA LYS A 231 -28.89 -12.54 -13.56
C LYS A 231 -28.19 -13.45 -12.55
N GLU A 232 -27.44 -12.85 -11.63
CA GLU A 232 -26.62 -13.56 -10.65
C GLU A 232 -25.59 -14.49 -11.31
N THR A 233 -24.98 -14.03 -12.41
CA THR A 233 -23.96 -14.79 -13.16
C THR A 233 -22.60 -14.11 -13.14
N ILE A 234 -21.53 -14.88 -13.33
CA ILE A 234 -20.16 -14.38 -13.46
C ILE A 234 -19.42 -15.09 -14.61
N GLU A 235 -18.66 -14.33 -15.38
CA GLU A 235 -17.68 -14.80 -16.36
C GLU A 235 -16.28 -14.58 -15.77
N GLY A 236 -15.40 -15.58 -15.83
CA GLY A 236 -14.10 -15.55 -15.16
C GLY A 236 -14.10 -15.98 -13.69
N GLY A 237 -15.21 -16.55 -13.20
CA GLY A 237 -15.35 -17.06 -11.83
C GLY A 237 -16.45 -18.10 -11.70
N ALA A 238 -16.95 -18.30 -10.48
CA ALA A 238 -18.06 -19.19 -10.18
C ALA A 238 -19.05 -18.57 -9.19
N VAL A 239 -20.29 -19.05 -9.17
CA VAL A 239 -21.26 -18.74 -8.11
C VAL A 239 -21.36 -19.93 -7.17
N ILE A 240 -20.97 -19.73 -5.90
CA ILE A 240 -20.95 -20.80 -4.89
C ILE A 240 -21.67 -20.29 -3.65
N GLY A 241 -22.66 -21.04 -3.15
CA GLY A 241 -23.37 -20.66 -1.93
C GLY A 241 -24.12 -19.32 -2.00
N GLY A 242 -24.37 -18.80 -3.20
CA GLY A 242 -24.95 -17.47 -3.40
C GLY A 242 -23.94 -16.32 -3.37
N GLU A 243 -22.64 -16.60 -3.38
CA GLU A 243 -21.55 -15.62 -3.47
C GLU A 243 -20.82 -15.74 -4.81
N TYR A 244 -20.23 -14.64 -5.26
CA TYR A 244 -19.34 -14.64 -6.43
C TYR A 244 -17.93 -15.02 -5.99
N VAL A 245 -17.37 -16.06 -6.57
CA VAL A 245 -16.02 -16.55 -6.27
C VAL A 245 -15.11 -16.34 -7.47
N ILE A 246 -14.07 -15.53 -7.29
CA ILE A 246 -13.06 -15.22 -8.30
C ILE A 246 -11.72 -15.73 -7.81
N LYS A 247 -11.02 -16.50 -8.64
CA LYS A 247 -9.69 -17.01 -8.34
C LYS A 247 -8.68 -16.41 -9.29
N THR A 248 -7.66 -15.78 -8.74
CA THR A 248 -6.50 -15.28 -9.48
C THR A 248 -5.33 -16.25 -9.33
N SER A 249 -4.14 -15.84 -9.77
CA SER A 249 -2.91 -16.60 -9.57
C SER A 249 -2.53 -16.76 -8.08
N ARG A 250 -3.00 -15.84 -7.21
CA ARG A 250 -2.55 -15.72 -5.80
C ARG A 250 -3.66 -15.52 -4.78
N SER A 251 -4.86 -15.16 -5.26
CA SER A 251 -5.97 -14.74 -4.41
C SER A 251 -7.24 -15.51 -4.75
N THR A 252 -8.10 -15.66 -3.76
CA THR A 252 -9.50 -16.03 -3.96
C THR A 252 -10.39 -14.99 -3.30
N TYR A 253 -11.19 -14.29 -4.11
CA TYR A 253 -12.19 -13.35 -3.65
C TYR A 253 -13.53 -14.07 -3.55
N THR A 254 -14.23 -13.88 -2.44
CA THR A 254 -15.59 -14.33 -2.21
C THR A 254 -16.44 -13.10 -1.90
N ILE A 255 -17.23 -12.67 -2.88
CA ILE A 255 -17.95 -11.39 -2.87
C ILE A 255 -19.45 -11.65 -2.68
N PRO A 256 -20.09 -11.12 -1.61
CA PRO A 256 -21.52 -11.19 -1.44
C PRO A 256 -22.29 -10.50 -2.59
N LYS A 257 -23.46 -11.02 -2.98
CA LYS A 257 -24.24 -10.47 -4.11
C LYS A 257 -24.73 -9.03 -3.92
N ASN A 258 -24.86 -8.60 -2.67
CA ASN A 258 -25.32 -7.27 -2.27
C ASN A 258 -24.16 -6.35 -1.85
N ALA A 259 -22.93 -6.67 -2.25
CA ALA A 259 -21.73 -5.92 -1.87
C ALA A 259 -21.43 -4.70 -2.76
N PHE A 260 -22.12 -4.56 -3.90
CA PHE A 260 -21.79 -3.57 -4.93
C PHE A 260 -22.57 -2.26 -4.76
N TYR A 261 -21.85 -1.14 -4.70
CA TYR A 261 -22.45 0.19 -4.51
C TYR A 261 -21.81 1.23 -5.42
N THR A 262 -22.61 2.20 -5.87
CA THR A 262 -22.14 3.38 -6.60
C THR A 262 -21.49 4.40 -5.67
N GLU A 263 -20.83 5.41 -6.24
CA GLU A 263 -20.16 6.49 -5.52
C GLU A 263 -21.07 7.18 -4.47
N ASP A 264 -22.36 7.32 -4.76
CA ASP A 264 -23.37 7.94 -3.88
C ASP A 264 -23.97 6.98 -2.82
N GLY A 265 -23.46 5.74 -2.73
CA GLY A 265 -23.88 4.77 -1.72
C GLY A 265 -25.16 4.02 -2.04
N LYS A 266 -25.64 4.04 -3.28
CA LYS A 266 -26.76 3.21 -3.73
C LYS A 266 -26.26 1.84 -4.17
N GLU A 267 -27.04 0.80 -3.88
CA GLU A 267 -26.74 -0.55 -4.36
C GLU A 267 -26.75 -0.59 -5.89
N TYR A 268 -25.68 -1.13 -6.49
CA TYR A 268 -25.55 -1.26 -7.93
C TYR A 268 -26.26 -2.52 -8.44
N LYS A 269 -27.11 -2.36 -9.46
CA LYS A 269 -27.79 -3.46 -10.16
C LYS A 269 -27.62 -3.32 -11.68
N GLY A 270 -26.71 -4.10 -12.23
CA GLY A 270 -26.39 -4.14 -13.65
C GLY A 270 -25.28 -5.14 -13.96
N LYS A 271 -24.70 -5.02 -15.15
CA LYS A 271 -23.44 -5.70 -15.46
C LYS A 271 -22.28 -4.86 -14.93
N LEU A 272 -21.22 -5.53 -14.50
CA LEU A 272 -19.98 -4.89 -14.11
C LEU A 272 -18.80 -5.66 -14.69
N THR A 273 -17.76 -4.94 -15.06
CA THR A 273 -16.46 -5.47 -15.44
C THR A 273 -15.51 -5.21 -14.29
N GLY A 274 -14.87 -6.26 -13.79
CA GLY A 274 -13.83 -6.17 -12.77
C GLY A 274 -12.45 -6.40 -13.35
N TYR A 275 -11.48 -5.63 -12.88
CA TYR A 275 -10.06 -5.76 -13.21
C TYR A 275 -9.31 -6.07 -11.93
N PHE A 276 -8.50 -7.13 -11.91
CA PHE A 276 -7.72 -7.51 -10.73
C PHE A 276 -6.23 -7.27 -10.95
N PHE A 277 -5.56 -6.93 -9.85
CA PHE A 277 -4.15 -6.60 -9.77
C PHE A 277 -3.59 -7.35 -8.58
N GLU A 278 -2.41 -7.96 -8.74
CA GLU A 278 -1.79 -8.81 -7.72
C GLU A 278 -0.37 -8.33 -7.48
N PHE A 279 -0.25 -7.26 -6.69
CA PHE A 279 1.04 -6.65 -6.49
C PHE A 279 1.97 -7.53 -5.65
N THR A 280 3.26 -7.36 -5.88
CA THR A 280 4.34 -8.09 -5.22
C THR A 280 5.32 -7.09 -4.61
N ARG A 281 6.30 -7.56 -3.84
CA ARG A 281 7.39 -6.70 -3.37
C ARG A 281 8.20 -6.08 -4.52
N GLU A 282 8.23 -6.75 -5.67
CA GLU A 282 8.93 -6.30 -6.88
C GLU A 282 8.06 -5.36 -7.74
N SER A 283 6.76 -5.23 -7.45
CA SER A 283 5.90 -4.29 -8.16
C SER A 283 6.34 -2.85 -7.85
N ASN A 284 6.41 -1.99 -8.87
CA ASN A 284 6.64 -0.57 -8.67
C ASN A 284 5.34 0.08 -8.18
N LEU A 285 5.19 0.13 -6.86
CA LEU A 285 4.00 0.65 -6.20
C LEU A 285 4.20 2.08 -5.68
N ASP A 286 5.22 2.82 -6.11
CA ASP A 286 5.50 4.14 -5.53
C ASP A 286 4.26 5.06 -5.57
N GLN A 287 3.48 5.00 -6.66
CA GLN A 287 2.25 5.80 -6.83
C GLN A 287 1.04 5.31 -6.03
N VAL A 288 1.12 4.10 -5.50
CA VAL A 288 0.05 3.42 -4.76
C VAL A 288 0.39 3.46 -3.27
N LEU A 289 1.66 3.30 -2.91
CA LEU A 289 2.22 3.34 -1.56
C LEU A 289 2.50 4.75 -1.06
N ALA A 290 2.74 5.76 -1.93
CA ALA A 290 2.90 7.16 -1.53
C ALA A 290 1.62 7.81 -0.98
N ASN A 291 0.60 7.00 -0.64
CA ASN A 291 -0.63 7.46 -0.04
C ASN A 291 -0.54 7.46 1.48
N ASP A 292 -1.29 8.39 2.07
CA ASP A 292 -1.49 8.41 3.51
C ASP A 292 -2.05 7.07 3.98
N THR A 293 -1.31 6.41 4.88
CA THR A 293 -1.74 5.17 5.50
C THR A 293 -2.21 5.43 6.90
N LEU A 294 -3.45 5.05 7.15
CA LEU A 294 -4.13 5.23 8.41
C LEU A 294 -4.51 3.86 8.96
N ASN A 295 -4.16 3.56 10.20
CA ASN A 295 -4.71 2.36 10.84
C ASN A 295 -6.18 2.55 11.26
N GLU A 296 -6.78 1.56 11.93
CA GLU A 296 -8.17 1.62 12.40
C GLU A 296 -8.42 2.77 13.41
N HIS A 297 -7.37 3.23 14.08
CA HIS A 297 -7.39 4.40 14.98
C HIS A 297 -7.01 5.69 14.24
N LYS A 298 -6.77 5.62 12.93
CA LYS A 298 -6.35 6.72 12.06
C LYS A 298 -4.93 7.22 12.32
N GLU A 299 -4.04 6.46 12.92
CA GLU A 299 -2.64 6.89 13.05
C GLU A 299 -1.88 6.73 11.74
N MET A 300 -1.01 7.69 11.44
CA MET A 300 -0.22 7.74 10.22
C MET A 300 0.96 6.77 10.30
N ILE A 301 1.02 5.81 9.38
CA ILE A 301 2.08 4.78 9.34
C ILE A 301 3.20 5.13 8.32
N GLY A 302 2.95 6.10 7.42
CA GLY A 302 3.96 6.69 6.53
C GLY A 302 4.47 5.78 5.40
N ASP A 303 5.51 6.25 4.70
CA ASP A 303 6.10 5.66 3.48
C ASP A 303 7.01 4.44 3.74
N PHE A 304 7.03 3.90 4.97
CA PHE A 304 7.93 2.82 5.38
C PHE A 304 7.41 1.41 5.05
N MET A 305 6.36 1.32 4.24
CA MET A 305 5.66 0.06 4.03
C MET A 305 6.31 -0.78 2.94
N LEU A 306 6.66 -2.01 3.29
CA LEU A 306 7.01 -3.06 2.34
C LEU A 306 5.77 -3.92 2.10
N SER A 307 5.27 -3.94 0.86
CA SER A 307 4.18 -4.83 0.47
C SER A 307 4.70 -6.25 0.24
N ALA A 308 4.12 -7.24 0.91
CA ALA A 308 4.33 -8.66 0.64
C ALA A 308 3.22 -9.27 -0.24
N GLY A 309 2.35 -8.41 -0.78
CA GLY A 309 1.14 -8.79 -1.49
C GLY A 309 0.01 -7.78 -1.28
N MET A 310 -0.56 -7.26 -2.38
CA MET A 310 -1.67 -6.30 -2.30
C MET A 310 -2.68 -6.57 -3.43
N PRO A 311 -3.57 -7.55 -3.24
CA PRO A 311 -4.69 -7.78 -4.15
C PRO A 311 -5.59 -6.54 -4.19
N TYR A 312 -5.86 -6.11 -5.41
CA TYR A 312 -6.58 -4.88 -5.67
C TYR A 312 -7.55 -5.14 -6.84
N VAL A 313 -8.77 -4.60 -6.73
CA VAL A 313 -9.83 -4.81 -7.72
C VAL A 313 -10.52 -3.49 -8.03
N ILE A 314 -10.63 -3.15 -9.31
CA ILE A 314 -11.46 -2.04 -9.80
C ILE A 314 -12.69 -2.62 -10.46
N LEU A 315 -13.89 -2.12 -10.12
CA LEU A 315 -15.13 -2.51 -10.78
C LEU A 315 -15.72 -1.31 -11.54
N ARG A 316 -16.16 -1.55 -12.77
CA ARG A 316 -16.79 -0.55 -13.64
C ARG A 316 -18.16 -1.04 -14.10
N GLY A 317 -19.16 -0.15 -14.05
CA GLY A 317 -20.51 -0.40 -14.52
C GLY A 317 -20.65 -0.34 -16.05
N GLU A 318 -21.87 -0.48 -16.55
CA GLU A 318 -22.16 -0.47 -17.99
C GLU A 318 -21.95 0.90 -18.64
N THR A 319 -21.96 1.98 -17.84
CA THR A 319 -21.71 3.35 -18.30
C THR A 319 -20.32 3.86 -17.94
N ASP A 320 -19.40 2.94 -17.63
CA ASP A 320 -18.03 3.21 -17.18
C ASP A 320 -17.93 3.94 -15.81
N GLU A 321 -19.03 3.98 -15.05
CA GLU A 321 -19.03 4.48 -13.68
C GLU A 321 -18.29 3.51 -12.74
N LEU A 322 -17.56 4.04 -11.77
CA LEU A 322 -16.95 3.20 -10.73
C LEU A 322 -18.02 2.59 -9.83
N VAL A 323 -17.85 1.30 -9.57
CA VAL A 323 -18.64 0.52 -8.62
C VAL A 323 -17.69 0.03 -7.54
N TYR A 324 -18.15 0.03 -6.30
CA TYR A 324 -17.34 -0.27 -5.14
C TYR A 324 -17.87 -1.47 -4.38
N ILE A 325 -16.97 -2.25 -3.79
CA ILE A 325 -17.31 -3.20 -2.73
C ILE A 325 -17.36 -2.41 -1.43
N SER A 326 -18.51 -2.42 -0.76
CA SER A 326 -18.74 -1.64 0.46
C SER A 326 -18.08 -2.26 1.69
N SER A 327 -17.46 -1.43 2.54
CA SER A 327 -16.97 -1.86 3.86
C SER A 327 -18.08 -2.41 4.78
N LYS A 328 -19.36 -2.11 4.52
CA LYS A 328 -20.51 -2.65 5.29
C LYS A 328 -20.83 -4.10 4.92
N VAL A 329 -20.47 -4.52 3.71
CA VAL A 329 -20.68 -5.87 3.19
C VAL A 329 -19.41 -6.29 2.45
N PRO A 330 -18.28 -6.45 3.16
CA PRO A 330 -16.98 -6.67 2.55
C PRO A 330 -16.92 -8.04 1.87
N ALA A 331 -16.06 -8.16 0.86
CA ALA A 331 -15.66 -9.45 0.33
C ALA A 331 -14.72 -10.15 1.31
N LYS A 332 -14.74 -11.48 1.32
CA LYS A 332 -13.66 -12.26 1.93
C LYS A 332 -12.58 -12.49 0.90
N LEU A 333 -11.34 -12.37 1.33
CA LEU A 333 -10.18 -12.58 0.51
C LEU A 333 -9.29 -13.61 1.17
N ALA A 334 -9.03 -14.71 0.46
CA ALA A 334 -7.95 -15.62 0.81
C ALA A 334 -6.73 -15.30 -0.06
N TYR A 335 -5.57 -15.09 0.56
CA TYR A 335 -4.33 -14.70 -0.11
C TYR A 335 -3.17 -15.57 0.35
N LYS A 336 -2.20 -15.81 -0.53
CA LYS A 336 -0.94 -16.43 -0.14
C LYS A 336 0.18 -15.40 -0.14
N ILE A 337 0.69 -15.08 1.05
CA ILE A 337 1.85 -14.19 1.22
C ILE A 337 3.04 -14.76 0.44
N GLN A 338 3.61 -13.95 -0.45
CA GLN A 338 4.77 -14.38 -1.21
C GLN A 338 6.04 -14.27 -0.37
N HIS A 339 7.02 -15.12 -0.70
CA HIS A 339 8.32 -15.12 -0.06
C HIS A 339 8.27 -15.30 1.47
N MET A 340 7.31 -16.09 1.98
CA MET A 340 7.21 -16.43 3.40
C MET A 340 8.48 -17.05 3.99
N ASP A 341 9.30 -17.67 3.15
CA ASP A 341 10.62 -18.19 3.48
C ASP A 341 11.58 -17.09 3.99
N MET A 342 11.42 -15.84 3.55
CA MET A 342 12.22 -14.72 4.08
C MET A 342 11.95 -14.45 5.57
N TYR A 343 10.74 -14.72 6.04
CA TYR A 343 10.37 -14.59 7.46
C TYR A 343 10.82 -15.78 8.33
N LYS A 344 11.45 -16.80 7.72
CA LYS A 344 11.96 -18.00 8.41
C LYS A 344 13.42 -17.87 8.84
N VAL A 345 14.09 -16.76 8.51
CA VAL A 345 15.52 -16.57 8.82
C VAL A 345 15.70 -16.31 10.32
N GLN A 346 16.48 -17.17 10.98
CA GLN A 346 16.87 -17.02 12.38
C GLN A 346 17.81 -15.84 12.59
N ILE A 347 17.41 -14.91 13.45
CA ILE A 347 18.30 -13.89 14.00
C ILE A 347 18.90 -14.44 15.30
N ASN A 348 20.10 -15.02 15.24
CA ASN A 348 20.98 -15.28 16.40
C ASN A 348 20.30 -15.77 17.70
N GLY A 349 19.49 -16.82 17.64
CA GLY A 349 18.87 -17.41 18.83
C GLY A 349 17.67 -16.65 19.41
N ALA A 350 17.20 -15.59 18.74
CA ALA A 350 15.87 -15.02 18.96
C ALA A 350 14.80 -15.85 18.21
N LYS A 351 13.59 -15.93 18.77
CA LYS A 351 12.42 -16.49 18.07
C LYS A 351 12.24 -15.75 16.74
N THR A 352 12.07 -16.49 15.66
CA THR A 352 11.89 -15.92 14.30
C THR A 352 10.56 -15.18 14.19
N PRO A 353 10.39 -14.26 13.22
CA PRO A 353 9.06 -13.74 12.88
C PRO A 353 8.05 -14.87 12.64
N LEU A 354 8.49 -16.01 12.08
CA LEU A 354 7.68 -17.22 11.96
C LEU A 354 7.28 -17.83 13.31
N ASP A 355 8.12 -17.79 14.34
CA ASP A 355 7.78 -18.28 15.69
C ASP A 355 6.73 -17.40 16.37
N ILE A 356 6.81 -16.08 16.16
CA ILE A 356 5.77 -15.13 16.59
C ILE A 356 4.48 -15.38 15.78
N LEU A 357 4.60 -15.57 14.47
CA LEU A 357 3.47 -15.90 13.59
C LEU A 357 2.82 -17.23 13.98
N ASN A 358 3.61 -18.24 14.34
CA ASN A 358 3.13 -19.54 14.83
C ASN A 358 2.37 -19.39 16.14
N PHE A 359 2.85 -18.54 17.05
CA PHE A 359 2.12 -18.19 18.26
C PHE A 359 0.78 -17.49 17.93
N LEU A 360 0.80 -16.49 17.04
CA LEU A 360 -0.41 -15.80 16.59
C LEU A 360 -1.40 -16.73 15.87
N ILE A 361 -0.92 -17.71 15.09
CA ILE A 361 -1.72 -18.75 14.43
C ILE A 361 -2.36 -19.66 15.47
N LYS A 362 -1.60 -20.12 16.48
CA LYS A 362 -2.14 -20.94 17.57
C LYS A 362 -3.25 -20.21 18.31
N VAL A 363 -3.05 -18.93 18.59
CA VAL A 363 -4.07 -18.05 19.18
C VAL A 363 -5.27 -17.94 18.22
N SER A 364 -5.09 -17.45 17.00
CA SER A 364 -6.18 -17.22 16.04
C SER A 364 -7.02 -18.46 15.71
N ASN A 365 -6.39 -19.64 15.52
CA ASN A 365 -7.09 -20.88 15.21
C ASN A 365 -7.83 -21.47 16.41
N HIS A 366 -7.37 -21.19 17.63
CA HIS A 366 -8.07 -21.60 18.84
C HIS A 366 -9.30 -20.72 19.11
N PHE A 367 -9.26 -19.45 18.69
CA PHE A 367 -10.30 -18.48 19.00
C PHE A 367 -11.35 -18.27 17.91
N GLY A 368 -11.02 -18.43 16.62
CA GLY A 368 -11.78 -17.70 15.61
C GLY A 368 -11.74 -16.18 15.91
N PHE A 369 -12.46 -15.35 15.16
CA PHE A 369 -12.63 -13.95 15.55
C PHE A 369 -13.48 -13.89 16.84
N ILE A 370 -12.90 -14.01 18.04
CA ILE A 370 -13.68 -14.02 19.29
C ILE A 370 -13.00 -13.28 20.46
N PRO A 371 -13.75 -12.43 21.19
CA PRO A 371 -13.39 -11.88 22.49
C PRO A 371 -13.60 -12.86 23.67
N ASN A 372 -12.68 -12.81 24.64
CA ASN A 372 -12.73 -13.29 26.04
C ASN A 372 -13.00 -14.78 26.34
N THR A 373 -11.94 -15.53 26.68
CA THR A 373 -11.95 -16.65 27.65
C THR A 373 -10.54 -16.86 28.24
N ASP A 374 -10.45 -17.38 29.48
CA ASP A 374 -9.19 -17.62 30.23
C ASP A 374 -8.39 -18.85 29.73
N PHE A 375 -7.04 -18.75 29.69
CA PHE A 375 -6.14 -19.82 29.21
C PHE A 375 -4.99 -20.19 30.14
N VAL A 376 -4.53 -21.44 29.96
CA VAL A 376 -3.30 -22.01 30.52
C VAL A 376 -2.35 -22.29 29.35
N PHE A 377 -1.17 -21.65 29.34
CA PHE A 377 -0.15 -21.78 28.30
C PHE A 377 0.93 -22.82 28.66
N GLU A 378 1.59 -23.41 27.66
CA GLU A 378 2.77 -24.29 27.86
C GLU A 378 4.02 -23.47 28.28
N GLU A 379 5.03 -24.12 28.87
CA GLU A 379 6.23 -23.48 29.44
C GLU A 379 7.00 -22.60 28.43
N ASP A 380 7.03 -22.97 27.15
CA ASP A 380 7.71 -22.20 26.09
C ASP A 380 6.94 -20.96 25.61
N ASP A 381 5.61 -20.94 25.85
CA ASP A 381 4.72 -19.81 25.60
C ASP A 381 4.73 -18.86 26.82
N MET A 382 4.91 -19.40 28.02
CA MET A 382 5.14 -18.62 29.25
C MET A 382 6.40 -17.76 29.19
N ILE A 383 7.44 -18.15 28.44
CA ILE A 383 8.65 -17.33 28.23
C ILE A 383 8.33 -16.08 27.37
N ILE A 384 7.42 -16.20 26.40
CA ILE A 384 6.88 -15.05 25.66
C ILE A 384 6.00 -14.22 26.60
N LEU A 385 5.18 -14.81 27.46
CA LEU A 385 4.35 -13.99 28.36
C LEU A 385 5.18 -13.29 29.46
N GLN A 386 6.25 -13.90 29.96
CA GLN A 386 7.12 -13.34 31.00
C GLN A 386 8.04 -12.22 30.50
N ARG A 387 8.43 -12.24 29.21
CA ARG A 387 9.22 -11.16 28.61
C ARG A 387 8.41 -9.93 28.25
N TYR A 388 7.08 -10.05 28.18
CA TYR A 388 6.20 -9.01 27.68
C TYR A 388 5.04 -8.81 28.68
N PRO A 389 5.27 -8.03 29.76
CA PRO A 389 4.31 -7.83 30.85
C PRO A 389 2.95 -7.31 30.40
N ILE A 390 2.89 -6.64 29.24
CA ILE A 390 1.66 -6.16 28.64
C ILE A 390 0.78 -7.33 28.18
N LEU A 391 1.34 -8.40 27.58
CA LEU A 391 0.60 -9.63 27.23
C LEU A 391 0.05 -10.32 28.48
N GLN A 392 0.78 -10.29 29.60
CA GLN A 392 0.27 -10.78 30.89
C GLN A 392 -0.84 -9.91 31.48
N GLN A 393 -0.83 -8.60 31.23
CA GLN A 393 -1.93 -7.71 31.64
C GLN A 393 -3.17 -7.89 30.77
N THR A 394 -2.99 -8.07 29.45
CA THR A 394 -4.07 -8.31 28.48
C THR A 394 -4.70 -9.70 28.60
N LEU A 395 -3.97 -10.68 29.15
CA LEU A 395 -4.51 -12.01 29.43
C LEU A 395 -5.25 -12.12 30.77
N ASN A 396 -4.92 -11.29 31.75
CA ASN A 396 -5.53 -11.30 33.09
C ASN A 396 -6.65 -10.27 33.26
N GLN A 397 -6.83 -9.39 32.29
CA GLN A 397 -7.96 -8.48 32.17
C GLN A 397 -8.54 -8.73 30.80
N GLU A 398 -9.85 -8.94 30.70
CA GLU A 398 -10.67 -9.08 29.48
C GLU A 398 -10.42 -8.01 28.39
N TYR A 399 -9.21 -7.93 27.85
CA TYR A 399 -8.83 -7.01 26.79
C TYR A 399 -8.62 -7.84 25.52
N PRO A 400 -9.26 -7.47 24.40
CA PRO A 400 -8.94 -8.06 23.11
C PRO A 400 -7.46 -7.83 22.79
N ILE A 401 -6.88 -8.65 21.89
CA ILE A 401 -5.65 -8.24 21.18
C ILE A 401 -5.97 -6.88 20.55
N THR A 402 -5.47 -5.81 21.13
CA THR A 402 -5.73 -4.45 20.68
C THR A 402 -4.73 -4.07 19.60
N ASN A 403 -5.09 -3.14 18.73
CA ASN A 403 -4.14 -2.63 17.74
C ASN A 403 -2.92 -1.93 18.35
N ALA A 404 -2.98 -1.44 19.59
CA ALA A 404 -1.81 -0.95 20.31
C ALA A 404 -0.76 -2.06 20.55
N LEU A 405 -1.22 -3.28 20.86
CA LEU A 405 -0.34 -4.45 20.97
C LEU A 405 0.22 -4.83 19.60
N LEU A 406 -0.61 -4.84 18.56
CA LEU A 406 -0.15 -5.11 17.20
C LEU A 406 0.82 -4.04 16.69
N GLN A 407 0.69 -2.77 17.06
CA GLN A 407 1.64 -1.71 16.69
C GLN A 407 2.99 -1.89 17.34
N GLU A 408 3.04 -2.21 18.63
CA GLU A 408 4.30 -2.51 19.32
C GLU A 408 4.98 -3.73 18.67
N PHE A 409 4.20 -4.74 18.26
CA PHE A 409 4.74 -5.89 17.54
C PHE A 409 5.08 -5.63 16.06
N VAL A 410 4.32 -4.82 15.34
CA VAL A 410 4.53 -4.50 13.92
C VAL A 410 5.73 -3.57 13.75
N LEU A 411 5.90 -2.59 14.64
CA LEU A 411 7.02 -1.65 14.61
C LEU A 411 8.33 -2.28 15.09
N ASP A 412 8.29 -3.18 16.09
CA ASP A 412 9.52 -3.81 16.60
C ASP A 412 9.89 -5.14 15.90
N TYR A 413 8.96 -5.80 15.19
CA TYR A 413 9.17 -7.15 14.64
C TYR A 413 8.81 -7.35 13.16
N ASP A 414 8.59 -6.27 12.40
CA ASP A 414 8.31 -6.32 10.94
C ASP A 414 7.14 -7.26 10.57
N ILE A 415 6.09 -7.30 11.40
CA ILE A 415 4.91 -8.13 11.10
C ILE A 415 4.13 -7.50 9.93
N PRO A 416 3.78 -8.26 8.88
CA PRO A 416 3.00 -7.73 7.75
C PRO A 416 1.65 -7.19 8.23
N ALA A 417 1.33 -5.94 7.91
CA ALA A 417 -0.02 -5.40 8.04
C ALA A 417 -0.81 -5.69 6.76
N TRP A 418 -2.13 -5.93 6.89
CA TRP A 418 -3.01 -5.99 5.74
C TRP A 418 -3.65 -4.63 5.50
N LEU A 419 -3.54 -4.12 4.27
CA LEU A 419 -4.07 -2.81 3.92
C LEU A 419 -5.13 -2.91 2.81
N THR A 420 -6.17 -2.12 2.95
CA THR A 420 -7.24 -1.96 1.97
C THR A 420 -7.30 -0.50 1.51
N LEU A 421 -7.30 -0.24 0.20
CA LEU A 421 -7.39 1.12 -0.34
C LEU A 421 -8.84 1.57 -0.43
N ASP A 422 -9.16 2.69 0.22
CA ASP A 422 -10.35 3.44 -0.12
C ASP A 422 -10.11 4.17 -1.45
N GLN A 423 -10.56 3.55 -2.54
CA GLN A 423 -10.35 4.02 -3.92
C GLN A 423 -11.05 5.36 -4.22
N SER A 424 -12.02 5.76 -3.40
CA SER A 424 -12.68 7.05 -3.56
C SER A 424 -11.82 8.19 -3.02
N ASN A 425 -11.09 7.92 -1.94
CA ASN A 425 -10.33 8.93 -1.20
C ASN A 425 -8.81 8.83 -1.42
N GLY A 426 -8.30 7.70 -1.91
CA GLY A 426 -6.87 7.45 -2.05
C GLY A 426 -6.16 7.30 -0.70
N VAL A 427 -6.77 6.57 0.23
CA VAL A 427 -6.27 6.41 1.61
C VAL A 427 -6.24 4.93 1.98
N TRP A 428 -5.12 4.47 2.50
CA TRP A 428 -4.98 3.10 2.99
C TRP A 428 -5.59 2.95 4.38
N ARG A 429 -6.23 1.81 4.60
CA ARG A 429 -6.75 1.37 5.89
C ARG A 429 -6.14 0.05 6.29
N SER A 430 -5.69 -0.04 7.53
CA SER A 430 -5.29 -1.32 8.11
C SER A 430 -6.51 -2.16 8.47
N GLU A 431 -6.54 -3.39 7.98
CA GLU A 431 -7.52 -4.40 8.35
C GLU A 431 -6.83 -5.56 9.07
N GLY A 432 -7.57 -6.23 9.96
CA GLY A 432 -7.12 -7.47 10.54
C GLY A 432 -7.15 -8.61 9.52
N PHE A 433 -6.19 -9.53 9.60
CA PHE A 433 -6.20 -10.77 8.83
C PHE A 433 -6.05 -11.98 9.75
N LYS A 434 -6.53 -13.12 9.28
CA LYS A 434 -6.38 -14.43 9.89
C LYS A 434 -5.32 -15.21 9.14
N MET A 435 -4.24 -15.59 9.81
CA MET A 435 -3.32 -16.60 9.27
C MET A 435 -3.98 -17.98 9.30
N LEU A 436 -4.05 -18.64 8.14
CA LEU A 436 -4.61 -19.98 8.00
C LEU A 436 -3.56 -21.06 8.25
N ASN A 437 -2.31 -20.81 7.85
CA ASN A 437 -1.21 -21.75 8.04
C ASN A 437 0.17 -21.05 8.04
N ILE A 438 1.22 -21.84 8.29
CA ILE A 438 2.61 -21.36 8.42
C ILE A 438 3.28 -21.13 7.06
N GLU A 439 2.63 -21.59 5.99
CA GLU A 439 3.06 -21.42 4.61
C GLU A 439 2.69 -20.03 4.04
N GLY A 440 1.96 -19.21 4.79
CA GLY A 440 1.58 -17.85 4.38
C GLY A 440 0.17 -17.69 3.86
N ASP A 441 -0.67 -18.72 3.93
CA ASP A 441 -2.05 -18.57 3.52
C ASP A 441 -2.79 -17.77 4.60
N ILE A 442 -3.47 -16.72 4.18
CA ILE A 442 -4.24 -15.82 5.03
C ILE A 442 -5.67 -15.66 4.52
N GLU A 443 -6.56 -15.25 5.40
CA GLU A 443 -7.91 -14.80 5.10
C GLU A 443 -8.12 -13.40 5.70
N THR A 444 -8.71 -12.49 4.94
CA THR A 444 -8.93 -11.10 5.35
C THR A 444 -10.19 -10.54 4.69
N LEU A 445 -10.54 -9.32 5.04
CA LEU A 445 -11.61 -8.56 4.41
C LEU A 445 -11.06 -7.71 3.25
N PHE A 446 -11.87 -7.56 2.22
CA PHE A 446 -11.60 -6.67 1.10
C PHE A 446 -12.82 -5.80 0.81
N TYR A 447 -12.58 -4.50 0.65
CA TYR A 447 -13.54 -3.54 0.15
C TYR A 447 -12.81 -2.48 -0.68
N SER A 448 -13.52 -1.69 -1.48
CA SER A 448 -12.90 -0.60 -2.25
C SER A 448 -13.41 0.79 -1.88
N LYS A 449 -14.40 0.88 -0.99
CA LYS A 449 -14.89 2.15 -0.44
C LYS A 449 -15.50 2.01 0.95
N ILE A 450 -15.29 3.04 1.77
CA ILE A 450 -15.97 3.22 3.07
C ILE A 450 -17.25 4.03 2.86
N PHE A 451 -18.37 3.51 3.35
CA PHE A 451 -19.70 4.14 3.21
C PHE A 451 -20.34 4.48 4.55
#